data_AF-A0A3M2L3F6-F1
#
_entry.id   AF-A0A3M2L3F6-F1
#
_cell.length_a   1.000
_cell.length_b   1.000
_cell.length_c   1.000
_cell.angle_alpha   90.00
_cell.angle_beta   90.00
_cell.angle_gamma   90.00
#
_symmetry.space_group_name_H-M   'P 1'
#
loop_
_entity.id
_entity.type
_entity.pdbx_description
1 polymer ?
#
loop_
_entity_poly.entity_id
_entity_poly.type
_entity_poly.pdbx_seq_one_letter_code
_entity_poly.pdbx_strand_id
1 'polypeptide(L)'
;DRHRLAVDDAAEAEERAAREAAARARAEEERARAEAEERARAEAERAAREAEERAEREAVLAEERAEELAEAADRLDVVRRGLLDAIGDAVDFDEPALAEELRAALARADEALAAGEAGPASAAVAAVEELLPRAEARLDDLLLAHERRAALARALQEAMAGHGFTFTGGGEVPGQLLLRFERMNGAVYETAIRVDESGQAALSYAIDGEPGIPDGPNPVATCSTEELLDGVHAELATEDFLPGELDWDGKPPRGGGRSLPGQGRAR
;
A
#
# COMPACT_ATOMS: atom_id res chain seq x y z
N ASP A 1 113.54 -38.50 1.00
CA ASP A 1 113.12 -37.09 0.82
C ASP A 1 112.10 -36.85 -0.29
N ARG A 2 112.32 -37.24 -1.56
CA ARG A 2 111.33 -37.00 -2.63
C ARG A 2 109.92 -37.58 -2.40
N HIS A 3 109.81 -38.72 -1.74
CA HIS A 3 108.52 -39.37 -1.47
C HIS A 3 107.72 -38.69 -0.34
N ARG A 4 108.38 -37.90 0.52
CA ARG A 4 107.74 -37.17 1.63
C ARG A 4 107.17 -35.84 1.12
N LEU A 5 107.96 -35.12 0.31
CA LEU A 5 107.52 -33.94 -0.46
C LEU A 5 106.30 -34.22 -1.36
N ALA A 6 106.26 -35.37 -2.05
CA ALA A 6 105.13 -35.72 -2.91
C ALA A 6 103.83 -36.04 -2.15
N VAL A 7 103.94 -36.48 -0.89
CA VAL A 7 102.79 -36.76 -0.01
C VAL A 7 102.29 -35.46 0.64
N ASP A 8 103.22 -34.57 1.02
CA ASP A 8 102.89 -33.24 1.54
C ASP A 8 102.24 -32.35 0.46
N ASP A 9 102.74 -32.38 -0.79
CA ASP A 9 102.13 -31.68 -1.93
C ASP A 9 100.72 -32.22 -2.27
N ALA A 10 100.48 -33.52 -2.11
CA ALA A 10 99.17 -34.13 -2.33
C ALA A 10 98.17 -33.75 -1.23
N ALA A 11 98.60 -33.68 0.03
CA ALA A 11 97.78 -33.24 1.15
C ALA A 11 97.40 -31.75 1.04
N GLU A 12 98.33 -30.89 0.61
CA GLU A 12 98.04 -29.47 0.36
C GLU A 12 97.10 -29.24 -0.84
N ALA A 13 97.16 -30.10 -1.86
CA ALA A 13 96.24 -30.06 -3.00
C ALA A 13 94.82 -30.48 -2.59
N GLU A 14 94.70 -31.51 -1.74
CA GLU A 14 93.42 -31.98 -1.21
C GLU A 14 92.79 -30.96 -0.26
N GLU A 15 93.59 -30.31 0.59
CA GLU A 15 93.13 -29.22 1.46
C GLU A 15 92.67 -28.00 0.65
N ARG A 16 93.38 -27.63 -0.43
CA ARG A 16 92.94 -26.58 -1.36
C ARG A 16 91.62 -26.94 -2.05
N ALA A 17 91.48 -28.16 -2.55
CA ALA A 17 90.25 -28.63 -3.16
C ALA A 17 89.07 -28.63 -2.19
N ALA A 18 89.28 -29.04 -0.93
CA ALA A 18 88.27 -29.00 0.12
C ALA A 18 87.85 -27.56 0.48
N ARG A 19 88.81 -26.62 0.56
CA ARG A 19 88.52 -25.19 0.79
C ARG A 19 87.74 -24.57 -0.36
N GLU A 20 88.10 -24.88 -1.61
CA GLU A 20 87.36 -24.42 -2.79
C GLU A 20 85.94 -25.00 -2.84
N ALA A 21 85.77 -26.28 -2.53
CA ALA A 21 84.44 -26.92 -2.46
C ALA A 21 83.56 -26.28 -1.37
N ALA A 22 84.12 -26.02 -0.19
CA ALA A 22 83.41 -25.33 0.89
C ALA A 22 83.05 -23.88 0.54
N ALA A 23 83.93 -23.16 -0.17
CA ALA A 23 83.65 -21.81 -0.66
C ALA A 23 82.52 -21.80 -1.70
N ARG A 24 82.51 -22.77 -2.63
CA ARG A 24 81.42 -22.94 -3.62
C ARG A 24 80.09 -23.27 -2.96
N ALA A 25 80.09 -24.20 -1.99
CA ALA A 25 78.88 -24.57 -1.25
C ALA A 25 78.27 -23.36 -0.49
N ARG A 26 79.10 -22.53 0.14
CA ARG A 26 78.64 -21.30 0.80
C ARG A 26 78.08 -20.29 -0.19
N ALA A 27 78.76 -20.10 -1.32
CA ALA A 27 78.28 -19.19 -2.37
C ALA A 27 76.95 -19.66 -3.00
N GLU A 28 76.75 -20.97 -3.14
CA GLU A 28 75.47 -21.55 -3.58
C GLU A 28 74.37 -21.37 -2.53
N GLU A 29 74.68 -21.56 -1.24
CA GLU A 29 73.73 -21.36 -0.15
C GLU A 29 73.31 -19.88 -0.04
N GLU A 30 74.25 -18.94 -0.17
CA GLU A 30 73.97 -17.50 -0.19
C GLU A 30 73.09 -17.11 -1.39
N ARG A 31 73.37 -17.67 -2.58
CA ARG A 31 72.52 -17.46 -3.77
C ARG A 31 71.12 -18.02 -3.57
N ALA A 32 71.00 -19.24 -3.03
CA ALA A 32 69.71 -19.86 -2.76
C ALA A 32 68.89 -19.07 -1.73
N ARG A 33 69.54 -18.52 -0.70
CA ARG A 33 68.88 -17.63 0.28
C ARG A 33 68.44 -16.31 -0.35
N ALA A 34 69.29 -15.69 -1.16
CA ALA A 34 68.95 -14.44 -1.85
C ALA A 34 67.76 -14.64 -2.80
N GLU A 35 67.75 -15.72 -3.58
CA GLU A 35 66.62 -16.06 -4.45
C GLU A 35 65.35 -16.36 -3.65
N ALA A 36 65.46 -17.09 -2.53
CA ALA A 36 64.30 -17.37 -1.68
C ALA A 36 63.72 -16.09 -1.07
N GLU A 37 64.58 -15.16 -0.63
CA GLU A 37 64.15 -13.87 -0.09
C GLU A 37 63.52 -12.99 -1.17
N GLU A 38 64.09 -12.95 -2.38
CA GLU A 38 63.53 -12.21 -3.51
C GLU A 38 62.15 -12.77 -3.89
N ARG A 39 62.00 -14.10 -3.97
CA ARG A 39 60.72 -14.75 -4.22
C ARG A 39 59.69 -14.42 -3.13
N ALA A 40 60.10 -14.47 -1.86
CA ALA A 40 59.23 -14.14 -0.74
C ALA A 40 58.77 -12.67 -0.78
N ARG A 41 59.67 -11.73 -1.11
CA ARG A 41 59.33 -10.32 -1.29
C ARG A 41 58.36 -10.11 -2.45
N ALA A 42 58.62 -10.74 -3.60
CA ALA A 42 57.75 -10.66 -4.77
C ALA A 42 56.37 -11.29 -4.55
N GLU A 43 56.27 -12.34 -3.72
CA GLU A 43 54.99 -12.92 -3.30
C GLU A 43 54.23 -12.00 -2.34
N ALA A 44 54.92 -11.45 -1.34
CA ALA A 44 54.33 -10.50 -0.40
C ALA A 44 53.80 -9.23 -1.10
N GLU A 45 54.54 -8.70 -2.07
CA GLU A 45 54.11 -7.54 -2.87
C GLU A 45 52.87 -7.85 -3.72
N ARG A 46 52.80 -9.05 -4.32
CA ARG A 46 51.61 -9.50 -5.05
C ARG A 46 50.41 -9.65 -4.13
N ALA A 47 50.57 -10.28 -2.98
CA ALA A 47 49.50 -10.43 -1.99
C ALA A 47 49.00 -9.07 -1.47
N ALA A 48 49.91 -8.11 -1.27
CA ALA A 48 49.57 -6.75 -0.87
C ALA A 48 48.74 -6.03 -1.95
N ARG A 49 49.17 -6.11 -3.22
CA ARG A 49 48.41 -5.54 -4.35
C ARG A 49 47.03 -6.17 -4.50
N GLU A 50 46.93 -7.49 -4.41
CA GLU A 50 45.63 -8.18 -4.47
C GLU A 50 44.72 -7.83 -3.29
N ALA A 51 45.27 -7.51 -2.11
CA ALA A 51 44.49 -7.04 -0.97
C ALA A 51 44.02 -5.58 -1.17
N GLU A 52 44.88 -4.72 -1.69
CA GLU A 52 44.55 -3.33 -2.03
C GLU A 52 43.46 -3.26 -3.10
N GLU A 53 43.60 -3.99 -4.22
CA GLU A 53 42.57 -4.05 -5.26
C GLU A 53 41.23 -4.59 -4.74
N ARG A 54 41.24 -5.53 -3.79
CA ARG A 54 40.01 -6.02 -3.16
C ARG A 54 39.37 -4.96 -2.26
N ALA A 55 40.17 -4.26 -1.47
CA ALA A 55 39.69 -3.19 -0.60
C ALA A 55 39.12 -2.01 -1.42
N GLU A 56 39.76 -1.65 -2.52
CA GLU A 56 39.25 -0.61 -3.44
C GLU A 56 37.90 -1.02 -4.05
N ARG A 57 37.77 -2.27 -4.51
CA ARG A 57 36.49 -2.76 -5.05
C ARG A 57 35.39 -2.78 -3.99
N GLU A 58 35.70 -3.22 -2.78
CA GLU A 58 34.75 -3.22 -1.67
C GLU A 58 34.33 -1.79 -1.28
N ALA A 59 35.27 -0.84 -1.31
CA ALA A 59 34.98 0.57 -1.04
C ALA A 59 34.04 1.18 -2.09
N VAL A 60 34.28 0.92 -3.38
CA VAL A 60 33.40 1.37 -4.46
C VAL A 60 31.99 0.79 -4.30
N LEU A 61 31.87 -0.51 -4.05
CA LEU A 61 30.55 -1.15 -3.81
C LEU A 61 29.85 -0.60 -2.57
N ALA A 62 30.60 -0.22 -1.52
CA ALA A 62 30.04 0.39 -0.32
C ALA A 62 29.54 1.81 -0.57
N GLU A 63 30.25 2.59 -1.40
CA GLU A 63 29.85 3.93 -1.83
C GLU A 63 28.58 3.87 -2.70
N GLU A 64 28.54 2.98 -3.70
CA GLU A 64 27.35 2.76 -4.53
C GLU A 64 26.13 2.37 -3.68
N ARG A 65 26.31 1.46 -2.70
CA ARG A 65 25.24 1.09 -1.76
C ARG A 65 24.76 2.26 -0.91
N ALA A 66 25.68 3.12 -0.47
CA ALA A 66 25.34 4.28 0.35
C ALA A 66 24.56 5.34 -0.46
N GLU A 67 24.95 5.56 -1.72
CA GLU A 67 24.24 6.45 -2.64
C GLU A 67 22.82 5.94 -2.91
N GLU A 68 22.65 4.66 -3.22
CA GLU A 68 21.32 4.07 -3.46
C GLU A 68 20.42 4.14 -2.22
N LEU A 69 20.97 3.93 -1.01
CA LEU A 69 20.22 4.12 0.24
C LEU A 69 19.81 5.57 0.47
N ALA A 70 20.68 6.53 0.14
CA ALA A 70 20.38 7.95 0.27
C ALA A 70 19.27 8.36 -0.70
N GLU A 71 19.34 7.90 -1.95
CA GLU A 71 18.30 8.15 -2.95
C GLU A 71 16.95 7.55 -2.52
N ALA A 72 16.95 6.31 -2.03
CA ALA A 72 15.73 5.67 -1.54
C ALA A 72 15.13 6.45 -0.34
N ALA A 73 15.96 6.94 0.58
CA ALA A 73 15.51 7.75 1.70
C ALA A 73 14.91 9.09 1.25
N ASP A 74 15.56 9.79 0.32
CA ASP A 74 15.08 11.06 -0.23
C ASP A 74 13.73 10.88 -0.95
N ARG A 75 13.60 9.82 -1.75
CA ARG A 75 12.35 9.48 -2.44
C ARG A 75 11.22 9.17 -1.45
N LEU A 76 11.50 8.41 -0.39
CA LEU A 76 10.52 8.14 0.65
C LEU A 76 10.08 9.43 1.36
N ASP A 77 11.01 10.35 1.64
CA ASP A 77 10.70 11.63 2.30
C ASP A 77 9.71 12.48 1.48
N VAL A 78 9.88 12.51 0.15
CA VAL A 78 8.96 13.22 -0.77
C VAL A 78 7.52 12.73 -0.62
N VAL A 79 7.30 11.41 -0.53
CA VAL A 79 5.95 10.81 -0.47
C VAL A 79 5.42 10.61 0.95
N ARG A 80 6.28 10.69 1.97
CA ARG A 80 5.94 10.36 3.37
C ARG A 80 4.75 11.16 3.87
N ARG A 81 4.71 12.46 3.59
CA ARG A 81 3.59 13.31 4.03
C ARG A 81 2.28 12.86 3.39
N GLY A 82 2.25 12.71 2.07
CA GLY A 82 1.05 12.26 1.36
C GLY A 82 0.56 10.90 1.86
N LEU A 83 1.49 9.99 2.15
CA LEU A 83 1.16 8.68 2.72
C LEU A 83 0.55 8.77 4.12
N LEU A 84 1.07 9.64 5.00
CA LEU A 84 0.52 9.86 6.33
C LEU A 84 -0.85 10.53 6.28
N ASP A 85 -1.03 11.51 5.39
CA ASP A 85 -2.32 12.18 5.14
C ASP A 85 -3.35 11.14 4.64
N ALA A 86 -2.99 10.31 3.65
CA ALA A 86 -3.84 9.24 3.13
C ALA A 86 -4.20 8.17 4.18
N ILE A 87 -3.29 7.84 5.11
CA ILE A 87 -3.58 6.95 6.25
C ILE A 87 -4.62 7.59 7.17
N GLY A 88 -4.52 8.91 7.40
CA GLY A 88 -5.50 9.68 8.19
C GLY A 88 -6.87 9.65 7.53
N ASP A 89 -6.94 10.02 6.25
CA ASP A 89 -8.17 10.04 5.48
C ASP A 89 -8.83 8.65 5.40
N ALA A 90 -8.03 7.59 5.22
CA ALA A 90 -8.56 6.22 5.24
C ALA A 90 -9.19 5.85 6.59
N VAL A 91 -8.67 6.36 7.72
CA VAL A 91 -9.30 6.18 9.03
C VAL A 91 -10.59 7.00 9.14
N ASP A 92 -10.58 8.25 8.67
CA ASP A 92 -11.74 9.14 8.71
C ASP A 92 -12.90 8.60 7.85
N PHE A 93 -12.60 7.89 6.75
CA PHE A 93 -13.59 7.23 5.91
C PHE A 93 -13.92 5.78 6.32
N ASP A 94 -13.43 5.29 7.46
CA ASP A 94 -13.61 3.91 7.96
C ASP A 94 -13.18 2.83 6.94
N GLU A 95 -12.02 3.04 6.30
CA GLU A 95 -11.35 2.10 5.40
C GLU A 95 -10.11 1.47 6.09
N PRO A 96 -10.31 0.58 7.08
CA PRO A 96 -9.22 0.03 7.88
C PRO A 96 -8.23 -0.80 7.05
N ALA A 97 -8.72 -1.51 6.03
CA ALA A 97 -7.86 -2.32 5.15
C ALA A 97 -6.88 -1.44 4.36
N LEU A 98 -7.36 -0.31 3.81
CA LEU A 98 -6.51 0.66 3.11
C LEU A 98 -5.50 1.29 4.06
N ALA A 99 -5.95 1.71 5.25
CA ALA A 99 -5.07 2.31 6.24
C ALA A 99 -3.97 1.33 6.72
N GLU A 100 -4.30 0.04 6.89
CA GLU A 100 -3.34 -1.01 7.23
C GLU A 100 -2.35 -1.29 6.09
N GLU A 101 -2.82 -1.32 4.84
CA GLU A 101 -1.96 -1.51 3.67
C GLU A 101 -0.92 -0.40 3.54
N LEU A 102 -1.35 0.87 3.67
CA LEU A 102 -0.46 2.03 3.61
C LEU A 102 0.54 2.04 4.77
N ARG A 103 0.12 1.72 6.00
CA ARG A 103 1.03 1.59 7.15
C ARG A 103 2.05 0.47 6.96
N ALA A 104 1.62 -0.68 6.44
CA ALA A 104 2.50 -1.80 6.19
C ALA A 104 3.51 -1.49 5.06
N ALA A 105 3.12 -0.73 4.05
CA ALA A 105 4.04 -0.26 3.01
C ALA A 105 5.09 0.70 3.59
N LEU A 106 4.67 1.68 4.39
CA LEU A 106 5.59 2.60 5.08
C LEU A 106 6.58 1.87 5.99
N ALA A 107 6.07 0.97 6.84
CA ALA A 107 6.89 0.20 7.77
C ALA A 107 7.96 -0.63 7.04
N ARG A 108 7.60 -1.29 5.94
CA ARG A 108 8.56 -2.07 5.12
C ARG A 108 9.67 -1.19 4.54
N ALA A 109 9.34 0.01 4.07
CA ALA A 109 10.34 0.94 3.54
C ALA A 109 11.28 1.44 4.64
N ASP A 110 10.73 1.83 5.80
CA ASP A 110 11.51 2.27 6.96
C ASP A 110 12.41 1.14 7.51
N GLU A 111 11.91 -0.10 7.57
CA GLU A 111 12.69 -1.27 8.00
C GLU A 111 13.84 -1.60 7.04
N ALA A 112 13.60 -1.55 5.72
CA ALA A 112 14.62 -1.84 4.72
C ALA A 112 15.74 -0.77 4.71
N LEU A 113 15.38 0.51 4.87
CA LEU A 113 16.34 1.60 5.05
C LEU A 113 17.15 1.43 6.35
N ALA A 114 16.49 1.08 7.45
CA ALA A 114 17.16 0.86 8.74
C ALA A 114 18.10 -0.35 8.72
N ALA A 115 17.77 -1.40 7.94
CA ALA A 115 18.65 -2.55 7.70
C ALA A 115 19.86 -2.21 6.82
N GLY A 116 19.84 -1.04 6.16
CA GLY A 116 20.89 -0.60 5.25
C GLY A 116 20.96 -1.42 3.98
N GLU A 117 19.89 -2.12 3.57
CA GLU A 117 19.86 -2.97 2.38
C GLU A 117 19.37 -2.18 1.17
N ALA A 118 20.28 -1.70 0.31
CA ALA A 118 19.96 -0.77 -0.77
C ALA A 118 18.88 -1.25 -1.74
N GLY A 119 19.04 -2.44 -2.33
CA GLY A 119 18.05 -3.01 -3.24
C GLY A 119 16.66 -3.21 -2.59
N PRO A 120 16.55 -3.85 -1.42
CA PRO A 120 15.30 -3.95 -0.67
C PRO A 120 14.67 -2.60 -0.31
N ALA A 121 15.47 -1.60 0.09
CA ALA A 121 14.99 -0.26 0.39
C ALA A 121 14.41 0.42 -0.86
N SER A 122 15.16 0.42 -1.96
CA SER A 122 14.72 0.97 -3.25
C SER A 122 13.43 0.31 -3.74
N ALA A 123 13.32 -1.02 -3.64
CA ALA A 123 12.12 -1.76 -4.01
C ALA A 123 10.91 -1.44 -3.12
N ALA A 124 11.12 -1.31 -1.80
CA ALA A 124 10.06 -0.95 -0.87
C ALA A 124 9.53 0.47 -1.10
N VAL A 125 10.42 1.42 -1.37
CA VAL A 125 10.04 2.81 -1.70
C VAL A 125 9.29 2.88 -3.03
N ALA A 126 9.74 2.17 -4.06
CA ALA A 126 9.02 2.08 -5.33
C ALA A 126 7.60 1.50 -5.16
N ALA A 127 7.42 0.53 -4.27
CA ALA A 127 6.09 -0.01 -3.96
C ALA A 127 5.18 1.02 -3.27
N VAL A 128 5.74 1.87 -2.39
CA VAL A 128 5.00 3.00 -1.78
C VAL A 128 4.59 4.02 -2.85
N GLU A 129 5.50 4.39 -3.75
CA GLU A 129 5.22 5.34 -4.84
C GLU A 129 4.16 4.82 -5.82
N GLU A 130 4.06 3.51 -6.03
CA GLU A 130 3.01 2.90 -6.84
C GLU A 130 1.66 2.84 -6.11
N LEU A 131 1.69 2.57 -4.80
CA LEU A 131 0.49 2.41 -3.98
C LEU A 131 -0.20 3.76 -3.71
N LEU A 132 0.57 4.81 -3.41
CA LEU A 132 0.02 6.09 -2.95
C LEU A 132 -0.98 6.71 -3.95
N PRO A 133 -0.70 6.84 -5.26
CA PRO A 133 -1.66 7.41 -6.20
C PRO A 133 -2.96 6.61 -6.32
N ARG A 134 -2.90 5.28 -6.14
CA ARG A 134 -4.09 4.42 -6.14
C ARG A 134 -4.94 4.64 -4.89
N ALA A 135 -4.27 4.78 -3.75
CA ALA A 135 -4.93 5.10 -2.49
C ALA A 135 -5.58 6.49 -2.53
N GLU A 136 -4.88 7.51 -3.03
CA GLU A 136 -5.41 8.86 -3.22
C GLU A 136 -6.65 8.85 -4.12
N ALA A 137 -6.60 8.18 -5.27
CA ALA A 137 -7.76 8.07 -6.16
C ALA A 137 -8.97 7.41 -5.47
N ARG A 138 -8.73 6.37 -4.66
CA ARG A 138 -9.78 5.72 -3.88
C ARG A 138 -10.37 6.65 -2.81
N LEU A 139 -9.53 7.44 -2.14
CA LEU A 139 -9.96 8.41 -1.14
C LEU A 139 -10.75 9.57 -1.77
N ASP A 140 -10.34 10.02 -2.96
CA ASP A 140 -11.08 11.01 -3.75
C ASP A 140 -12.49 10.51 -4.11
N ASP A 141 -12.61 9.25 -4.54
CA ASP A 141 -13.91 8.62 -4.83
C ASP A 141 -14.81 8.56 -3.57
N LEU A 142 -14.21 8.26 -2.40
CA LEU A 142 -14.93 8.22 -1.12
C LEU A 142 -15.38 9.61 -0.67
N LEU A 143 -14.54 10.62 -0.84
CA LEU A 143 -14.87 12.01 -0.58
C LEU A 143 -16.02 12.46 -1.47
N LEU A 144 -15.96 12.18 -2.78
CA LEU A 144 -17.03 12.52 -3.71
C LEU A 144 -18.36 11.82 -3.32
N ALA A 145 -18.29 10.54 -2.94
CA ALA A 145 -19.46 9.81 -2.46
C ALA A 145 -20.03 10.44 -1.18
N HIS A 146 -19.19 10.85 -0.23
CA HIS A 146 -19.61 11.54 0.99
C HIS A 146 -20.28 12.89 0.68
N GLU A 147 -19.65 13.73 -0.15
CA GLU A 147 -20.21 15.01 -0.57
C GLU A 147 -21.56 14.86 -1.25
N ARG A 148 -21.70 13.83 -2.10
CA ARG A 148 -22.98 13.50 -2.76
C ARG A 148 -24.04 13.05 -1.76
N ARG A 149 -23.70 12.21 -0.77
CA ARG A 149 -24.62 11.84 0.31
C ARG A 149 -25.06 13.06 1.12
N ALA A 150 -24.12 13.96 1.45
CA ALA A 150 -24.39 15.17 2.22
C ALA A 150 -25.25 16.19 1.44
N ALA A 151 -25.06 16.31 0.13
CA ALA A 151 -25.93 17.11 -0.74
C ALA A 151 -27.35 16.54 -0.78
N LEU A 152 -27.48 15.22 -1.02
CA LEU A 152 -28.78 14.56 -1.05
C LEU A 152 -29.49 14.59 0.30
N ALA A 153 -28.75 14.49 1.41
CA ALA A 153 -29.33 14.63 2.74
C ALA A 153 -29.99 15.98 2.97
N ARG A 154 -29.35 17.06 2.51
CA ARG A 154 -29.91 18.41 2.60
C ARG A 154 -31.16 18.55 1.75
N ALA A 155 -31.09 18.10 0.49
CA ALA A 155 -32.24 18.11 -0.41
C ALA A 155 -33.42 17.28 0.14
N LEU A 156 -33.14 16.10 0.70
CA LEU A 156 -34.16 15.25 1.31
C LEU A 156 -34.76 15.91 2.56
N GLN A 157 -33.96 16.56 3.41
CA GLN A 157 -34.49 17.28 4.57
C GLN A 157 -35.44 18.40 4.14
N GLU A 158 -35.10 19.15 3.09
CA GLU A 158 -35.95 20.21 2.55
C GLU A 158 -37.26 19.65 1.96
N ALA A 159 -37.17 18.61 1.12
CA ALA A 159 -38.35 17.97 0.52
C ALA A 159 -39.27 17.34 1.59
N MET A 160 -38.71 16.59 2.54
CA MET A 160 -39.48 16.00 3.65
C MET A 160 -40.16 17.09 4.48
N ALA A 161 -39.50 18.22 4.74
CA ALA A 161 -40.11 19.35 5.43
C ALA A 161 -41.28 19.96 4.64
N GLY A 162 -41.15 20.09 3.31
CA GLY A 162 -42.22 20.52 2.41
C GLY A 162 -43.47 19.64 2.49
N HIS A 163 -43.27 18.35 2.74
CA HIS A 163 -44.33 17.34 2.93
C HIS A 163 -44.78 17.17 4.40
N GLY A 164 -44.39 18.06 5.30
CA GLY A 164 -44.90 18.12 6.68
C GLY A 164 -44.20 17.18 7.66
N PHE A 165 -42.99 16.71 7.35
CA PHE A 165 -42.15 15.98 8.27
C PHE A 165 -41.27 16.92 9.10
N THR A 166 -40.92 16.48 10.31
CA THR A 166 -39.94 17.13 11.17
C THR A 166 -38.68 16.28 11.22
N PHE A 167 -37.52 16.87 10.91
CA PHE A 167 -36.24 16.18 11.08
C PHE A 167 -35.91 16.02 12.58
N THR A 168 -35.61 14.80 13.01
CA THR A 168 -35.38 14.47 14.43
C THR A 168 -33.94 14.05 14.73
N GLY A 169 -33.13 13.80 13.70
CA GLY A 169 -31.71 13.49 13.86
C GLY A 169 -31.20 12.55 12.78
N GLY A 170 -29.93 12.21 12.86
CA GLY A 170 -29.26 11.34 11.90
C GLY A 170 -27.81 11.11 12.28
N GLY A 171 -27.14 10.23 11.55
CA GLY A 171 -25.74 9.91 11.75
C GLY A 171 -25.15 9.22 10.53
N GLU A 172 -23.84 9.35 10.36
CA GLU A 172 -23.11 8.59 9.36
C GLU A 172 -22.69 7.24 9.97
N VAL A 173 -22.89 6.18 9.19
CA VAL A 173 -22.31 4.87 9.46
C VAL A 173 -21.61 4.41 8.19
N PRO A 174 -20.75 3.37 8.23
CA PRO A 174 -19.89 3.05 7.12
C PRO A 174 -20.67 2.86 5.80
N GLY A 175 -20.34 3.68 4.79
CA GLY A 175 -20.97 3.66 3.47
C GLY A 175 -22.39 4.25 3.37
N GLN A 176 -22.98 4.77 4.44
CA GLN A 176 -24.34 5.30 4.40
C GLN A 176 -24.61 6.43 5.40
N LEU A 177 -25.48 7.36 5.00
CA LEU A 177 -25.96 8.43 5.87
C LEU A 177 -27.40 8.13 6.29
N LEU A 178 -27.64 8.03 7.60
CA LEU A 178 -28.95 7.76 8.17
C LEU A 178 -29.60 9.06 8.63
N LEU A 179 -30.86 9.26 8.26
CA LEU A 179 -31.67 10.41 8.63
C LEU A 179 -32.99 9.92 9.23
N ARG A 180 -33.51 10.63 10.22
CA ARG A 180 -34.77 10.30 10.88
C ARG A 180 -35.72 11.48 10.84
N PHE A 181 -36.95 11.19 10.44
CA PHE A 181 -38.02 12.16 10.31
C PHE A 181 -39.24 11.68 11.08
N GLU A 182 -40.02 12.60 11.64
CA GLU A 182 -41.26 12.31 12.36
C GLU A 182 -42.40 13.13 11.75
N ARG A 183 -43.56 12.50 11.60
CA ARG A 183 -44.79 13.17 11.16
C ARG A 183 -45.63 13.60 12.35
N MET A 184 -46.56 14.53 12.12
CA MET A 184 -47.49 15.01 13.16
C MET A 184 -48.37 13.92 13.79
N ASN A 185 -48.53 12.77 13.12
CA ASN A 185 -49.25 11.60 13.65
C ASN A 185 -48.38 10.73 14.57
N GLY A 186 -47.09 11.07 14.77
CA GLY A 186 -46.13 10.30 15.55
C GLY A 186 -45.40 9.20 14.76
N ALA A 187 -45.66 9.06 13.45
CA ALA A 187 -44.96 8.08 12.62
C ALA A 187 -43.51 8.51 12.36
N VAL A 188 -42.59 7.55 12.45
CA VAL A 188 -41.14 7.75 12.30
C VAL A 188 -40.68 7.13 11.00
N TYR A 189 -39.90 7.90 10.24
CA TYR A 189 -39.34 7.52 8.96
C TYR A 189 -37.83 7.63 9.06
N GLU A 190 -37.15 6.48 9.02
CA GLU A 190 -35.70 6.41 8.91
C GLU A 190 -35.32 6.23 7.44
N THR A 191 -34.46 7.09 6.93
CA THR A 191 -33.98 7.05 5.55
C THR A 191 -32.48 6.80 5.55
N ALA A 192 -32.04 5.79 4.79
CA ALA A 192 -30.63 5.58 4.52
C ALA A 192 -30.29 6.07 3.12
N ILE A 193 -29.22 6.85 3.02
CA ILE A 193 -28.64 7.33 1.77
C ILE A 193 -27.35 6.55 1.52
N ARG A 194 -27.28 5.84 0.40
CA ARG A 194 -26.09 5.12 -0.06
C ARG A 194 -25.63 5.72 -1.38
N VAL A 195 -24.33 5.61 -1.67
CA VAL A 195 -23.79 5.90 -3.00
C VAL A 195 -23.04 4.67 -3.44
N ASP A 196 -23.39 4.14 -4.62
CA ASP A 196 -22.72 2.97 -5.19
C ASP A 196 -21.40 3.33 -5.86
N GLU A 197 -20.67 2.32 -6.33
CA GLU A 197 -19.37 2.47 -7.01
C GLU A 197 -19.46 3.25 -8.33
N SER A 198 -20.64 3.37 -8.94
CA SER A 198 -20.87 4.21 -10.12
C SER A 198 -21.16 5.67 -9.76
N GLY A 199 -21.12 5.99 -8.46
CA GLY A 199 -21.46 7.28 -7.91
C GLY A 199 -22.96 7.53 -7.83
N GLN A 200 -23.82 6.57 -8.16
CA GLN A 200 -25.28 6.75 -8.10
C GLN A 200 -25.77 6.66 -6.66
N ALA A 201 -26.59 7.64 -6.26
CA ALA A 201 -27.14 7.68 -4.91
C ALA A 201 -28.46 6.88 -4.85
N ALA A 202 -28.60 6.03 -3.85
CA ALA A 202 -29.80 5.27 -3.55
C ALA A 202 -30.39 5.70 -2.20
N LEU A 203 -31.72 5.72 -2.14
CA LEU A 203 -32.51 6.04 -0.95
C LEU A 203 -33.33 4.80 -0.55
N SER A 204 -33.29 4.44 0.72
CA SER A 204 -34.15 3.39 1.29
C SER A 204 -34.84 3.90 2.55
N TYR A 205 -36.08 3.48 2.80
CA TYR A 205 -36.91 3.98 3.90
C TYR A 205 -37.33 2.82 4.81
N ALA A 206 -37.26 3.05 6.12
CA ALA A 206 -37.91 2.23 7.15
C ALA A 206 -38.93 3.09 7.89
N ILE A 207 -40.17 2.59 8.02
CA ILE A 207 -41.31 3.37 8.52
C ILE A 207 -41.90 2.66 9.73
N ASP A 208 -42.08 3.38 10.83
CA ASP A 208 -42.71 2.91 12.06
C ASP A 208 -43.87 3.83 12.47
N GLY A 209 -44.96 3.27 12.98
CA GLY A 209 -46.08 4.04 13.55
C GLY A 209 -47.05 4.73 12.56
N GLU A 210 -46.99 4.45 11.25
CA GLU A 210 -47.94 5.03 10.29
C GLU A 210 -49.33 4.35 10.39
N PRO A 211 -50.42 5.09 10.69
CA PRO A 211 -51.76 4.53 10.86
C PRO A 211 -52.29 4.03 9.52
N GLY A 212 -52.19 2.71 9.31
CA GLY A 212 -52.52 2.06 8.04
C GLY A 212 -51.62 0.87 7.71
N ILE A 213 -50.50 0.69 8.41
CA ILE A 213 -49.66 -0.51 8.35
C ILE A 213 -50.12 -1.45 9.48
N PRO A 214 -50.84 -2.56 9.20
CA PRO A 214 -51.25 -3.46 10.26
C PRO A 214 -50.06 -4.26 10.82
N ASP A 215 -49.90 -4.30 12.14
CA ASP A 215 -49.00 -5.24 12.82
C ASP A 215 -49.42 -6.69 12.50
N GLY A 216 -48.69 -7.39 11.64
CA GLY A 216 -48.97 -8.79 11.29
C GLY A 216 -48.11 -9.32 10.14
N PRO A 217 -48.06 -10.66 9.94
CA PRO A 217 -47.08 -11.31 9.05
C PRO A 217 -47.31 -11.12 7.54
N ASN A 218 -48.27 -10.29 7.13
CA ASN A 218 -48.51 -9.90 5.73
C ASN A 218 -49.33 -8.59 5.67
N PRO A 219 -48.69 -7.43 5.87
CA PRO A 219 -49.35 -6.15 5.76
C PRO A 219 -49.43 -5.69 4.29
N VAL A 220 -50.60 -5.19 3.88
CA VAL A 220 -50.81 -4.53 2.58
C VAL A 220 -50.72 -3.02 2.82
N ALA A 221 -49.69 -2.36 2.29
CA ALA A 221 -49.54 -0.90 2.39
C ALA A 221 -50.58 -0.17 1.52
N THR A 222 -51.27 0.80 2.10
CA THR A 222 -52.24 1.68 1.40
C THR A 222 -51.54 2.81 0.65
N CYS A 223 -52.04 3.13 -0.56
CA CYS A 223 -51.52 4.09 -1.53
C CYS A 223 -51.13 5.50 -1.02
N SER A 224 -51.52 5.89 0.20
CA SER A 224 -51.22 7.22 0.75
C SER A 224 -49.75 7.46 1.12
N THR A 225 -49.04 6.41 1.59
CA THR A 225 -47.62 6.53 1.95
C THR A 225 -46.73 6.48 0.72
N GLU A 226 -47.10 5.65 -0.27
CA GLU A 226 -46.43 5.59 -1.57
C GLU A 226 -46.60 6.92 -2.33
N GLU A 227 -47.82 7.45 -2.45
CA GLU A 227 -48.07 8.75 -3.10
C GLU A 227 -47.31 9.90 -2.43
N LEU A 228 -47.16 9.85 -1.11
CA LEU A 228 -46.43 10.87 -0.35
C LEU A 228 -44.92 10.78 -0.59
N LEU A 229 -44.34 9.58 -0.58
CA LEU A 229 -42.91 9.42 -0.88
C LEU A 229 -42.59 9.63 -2.36
N ASP A 230 -43.52 9.32 -3.27
CA ASP A 230 -43.44 9.69 -4.69
C ASP A 230 -43.39 11.21 -4.87
N GLY A 231 -44.14 11.97 -4.06
CA GLY A 231 -44.07 13.43 -4.02
C GLY A 231 -42.70 13.95 -3.61
N VAL A 232 -42.15 13.41 -2.52
CA VAL A 232 -40.78 13.72 -2.06
C VAL A 232 -39.75 13.38 -3.15
N HIS A 233 -39.91 12.24 -3.81
CA HIS A 233 -39.02 11.79 -4.88
C HIS A 233 -39.11 12.66 -6.12
N ALA A 234 -40.30 13.16 -6.47
CA ALA A 234 -40.48 14.09 -7.57
C ALA A 234 -39.75 15.42 -7.33
N GLU A 235 -39.72 15.91 -6.08
CA GLU A 235 -38.93 17.09 -5.72
C GLU A 235 -37.43 16.82 -5.84
N LEU A 236 -36.95 15.65 -5.38
CA LEU A 236 -35.54 15.26 -5.51
C LEU A 236 -35.10 15.03 -6.96
N ALA A 237 -35.98 14.55 -7.82
CA ALA A 237 -35.69 14.32 -9.24
C ALA A 237 -35.40 15.61 -10.02
N THR A 238 -35.82 16.77 -9.50
CA THR A 238 -35.48 18.08 -10.09
C THR A 238 -34.03 18.50 -9.85
N GLU A 239 -33.33 17.81 -8.94
CA GLU A 239 -31.93 18.03 -8.56
C GLU A 239 -31.00 16.94 -9.12
N ASP A 240 -31.37 16.29 -10.24
CA ASP A 240 -30.64 15.19 -10.90
C ASP A 240 -30.41 13.93 -10.04
N PHE A 241 -31.22 13.73 -8.99
CA PHE A 241 -31.20 12.51 -8.20
C PHE A 241 -32.24 11.50 -8.72
N LEU A 242 -31.77 10.33 -9.16
CA LEU A 242 -32.64 9.20 -9.49
C LEU A 242 -32.77 8.31 -8.25
N PRO A 243 -33.89 8.35 -7.52
CA PRO A 243 -34.08 7.49 -6.36
C PRO A 243 -34.01 6.01 -6.79
N GLY A 244 -33.36 5.20 -5.96
CA GLY A 244 -33.42 3.74 -6.06
C GLY A 244 -34.84 3.22 -5.88
N GLU A 245 -35.03 1.90 -6.01
CA GLU A 245 -36.34 1.29 -5.75
C GLU A 245 -36.79 1.55 -4.30
N LEU A 246 -37.97 2.15 -4.14
CA LEU A 246 -38.61 2.46 -2.86
C LEU A 246 -38.91 1.15 -2.12
N ASP A 247 -38.00 0.60 -1.32
CA ASP A 247 -38.20 -0.71 -0.65
C ASP A 247 -38.58 -0.52 0.83
N TRP A 248 -39.64 -1.19 1.28
CA TRP A 248 -40.11 -1.19 2.66
C TRP A 248 -40.87 -2.49 2.97
N ASP A 249 -40.90 -2.90 4.24
CA ASP A 249 -41.66 -4.07 4.68
C ASP A 249 -43.16 -3.89 4.38
N GLY A 250 -43.69 -4.74 3.49
CA GLY A 250 -45.08 -4.68 3.02
C GLY A 250 -45.28 -4.03 1.63
N LYS A 251 -44.21 -3.68 0.91
CA LYS A 251 -44.28 -3.25 -0.49
C LYS A 251 -44.83 -4.38 -1.38
N PRO A 252 -45.96 -4.21 -2.09
CA PRO A 252 -46.43 -5.21 -3.04
C PRO A 252 -45.41 -5.34 -4.20
N PRO A 253 -45.11 -6.57 -4.67
CA PRO A 253 -44.23 -6.74 -5.83
C PRO A 253 -44.83 -5.98 -7.01
N ARG A 254 -43.97 -5.26 -7.75
CA ARG A 254 -44.36 -4.48 -8.94
C ARG A 254 -45.35 -5.27 -9.77
N GLY A 255 -46.61 -4.84 -9.75
CA GLY A 255 -47.70 -5.50 -10.44
C GLY A 255 -47.40 -5.52 -11.93
N GLY A 256 -46.91 -6.65 -12.44
CA GLY A 256 -47.04 -6.99 -13.84
C GLY A 256 -48.53 -6.96 -14.14
N GLY A 257 -48.99 -5.87 -14.78
CA GLY A 257 -50.37 -5.68 -15.16
C GLY A 257 -50.86 -6.88 -15.94
N ARG A 258 -51.53 -7.82 -15.27
CA ARG A 258 -52.33 -8.83 -15.93
C ARG A 258 -53.57 -8.09 -16.40
N SER A 259 -53.62 -7.79 -17.69
CA SER A 259 -54.84 -7.37 -18.36
C SER A 259 -55.99 -8.26 -17.91
N LEU A 260 -57.04 -7.63 -17.37
CA LEU A 260 -58.27 -8.32 -17.02
C LEU A 260 -58.79 -9.05 -18.27
N PRO A 261 -59.15 -10.34 -18.17
CA PRO A 261 -59.72 -11.07 -19.29
C PRO A 261 -61.12 -10.51 -19.56
N GLY A 262 -61.24 -9.65 -20.58
CA GLY A 262 -62.54 -9.08 -20.94
C GLY A 262 -62.52 -7.84 -21.83
N GLN A 263 -61.42 -7.10 -21.95
CA GLN A 263 -61.36 -6.01 -22.94
C GLN A 263 -60.94 -6.54 -24.32
N GLY A 264 -61.87 -7.26 -24.94
CA GLY A 264 -61.88 -7.49 -26.37
C GLY A 264 -62.44 -6.28 -27.13
N ARG A 265 -61.66 -5.83 -28.11
CA ARG A 265 -62.04 -5.30 -29.45
C ARG A 265 -63.04 -4.14 -29.59
N ALA A 266 -62.60 -3.14 -30.37
CA ALA A 266 -63.12 -2.87 -31.72
C ALA A 266 -62.00 -2.15 -32.52
N ARG A 267 -61.41 -2.85 -33.50
CA ARG A 267 -61.49 -2.55 -34.96
C ARG A 267 -60.95 -1.18 -35.35
#